data_AF-A0A920ICC8-F1
#
_entry.id   AF-A0A920ICC8-F1
#
_cell.length_a   1.000
_cell.length_b   1.000
_cell.length_c   1.000
_cell.angle_alpha   90.00
_cell.angle_beta   90.00
_cell.angle_gamma   90.00
#
_symmetry.space_group_name_H-M   'P 1'
#
loop_
_entity.id
_entity.type
_entity.pdbx_description
1 polymer ?
#
loop_
_entity_poly.entity_id
_entity_poly.type
_entity_poly.pdbx_seq_one_letter_code
_entity_poly.pdbx_strand_id
1 'polypeptide(L)' 'MSMSDPLGDMITRIRNGQTARKSVVSSPSSKLRKNVLEVLKREGFIRDYSNSQ' A
#
# COMPACT_ATOMS: atom_id res chain seq x y z
N MET A 1 10.63 3.06 -18.39
CA MET A 1 10.16 4.06 -17.40
C MET A 1 10.82 3.75 -16.07
N SER A 2 11.61 4.68 -15.54
CA SER A 2 12.24 4.56 -14.23
C SER A 2 11.17 4.78 -13.14
N MET A 3 11.09 3.86 -12.18
CA MET A 3 10.21 4.00 -11.01
C MET A 3 10.88 4.95 -10.00
N SER A 4 10.71 6.25 -10.20
CA SER A 4 11.39 7.27 -9.38
C SER A 4 10.89 7.33 -7.94
N ASP A 5 9.62 6.98 -7.68
CA ASP A 5 9.04 6.95 -6.33
C ASP A 5 8.24 5.66 -6.05
N PRO A 6 8.92 4.63 -5.52
CA PRO A 6 8.27 3.38 -5.11
C PRO A 6 7.24 3.54 -3.99
N LEU A 7 7.31 4.59 -3.17
CA LEU A 7 6.39 4.79 -2.05
C LEU A 7 5.14 5.56 -2.50
N GLY A 8 5.32 6.65 -3.25
CA GLY A 8 4.22 7.39 -3.87
C GLY A 8 3.37 6.53 -4.80
N ASP A 9 3.99 5.61 -5.55
CA ASP A 9 3.25 4.62 -6.34
C ASP A 9 2.35 3.74 -5.46
N MET A 10 2.85 3.25 -4.32
CA MET A 10 2.06 2.43 -3.40
C MET A 10 0.84 3.19 -2.87
N ILE A 11 1.01 4.44 -2.43
CA ILE A 11 -0.09 5.27 -1.91
C ILE A 11 -1.11 5.55 -3.02
N THR A 12 -0.62 5.82 -4.24
CA THR A 12 -1.48 6.02 -5.41
C THR A 12 -2.30 4.78 -5.74
N ARG A 13 -1.71 3.58 -5.64
CA ARG A 13 -2.44 2.31 -5.83
C ARG A 13 -3.54 2.11 -4.79
N ILE A 14 -3.26 2.41 -3.51
CA ILE A 14 -4.26 2.31 -2.43
C ILE A 14 -5.43 3.25 -2.72
N ARG A 15 -5.15 4.52 -3.02
CA ARG A 15 -6.17 5.52 -3.36
C ARG A 15 -7.01 5.08 -4.55
N ASN A 16 -6.36 4.64 -5.63
CA ASN A 16 -7.07 4.19 -6.84
C ASN A 16 -7.91 2.94 -6.57
N GLY A 17 -7.45 2.03 -5.70
CA GLY A 17 -8.22 0.87 -5.24
C GLY A 17 -9.47 1.27 -4.46
N GLN A 18 -9.36 2.26 -3.56
CA GLN A 18 -10.51 2.82 -2.84
C GLN A 18 -11.52 3.45 -3.79
N THR A 19 -11.07 4.29 -4.74
CA THR A 19 -11.96 4.90 -5.76
C THR A 19 -12.66 3.83 -6.61
N ALA A 20 -11.96 2.75 -6.96
CA ALA A 20 -12.51 1.61 -7.69
C ALA A 20 -13.33 0.64 -6.80
N ARG A 21 -13.55 0.96 -5.52
CA ARG A 21 -14.27 0.13 -4.53
C ARG A 21 -13.72 -1.30 -4.40
N LYS A 22 -12.41 -1.48 -4.59
CA LYS A 22 -11.73 -2.75 -4.37
C LYS A 22 -11.56 -3.00 -2.86
N SER A 23 -11.84 -4.22 -2.41
CA SER A 23 -11.61 -4.63 -1.03
C SER A 23 -10.13 -4.82 -0.69
N VAL A 24 -9.30 -5.17 -1.69
CA VAL A 24 -7.88 -5.47 -1.54
C VAL A 24 -7.08 -4.85 -2.70
N VAL A 25 -5.87 -4.39 -2.39
CA VAL A 25 -4.91 -3.84 -3.37
C VAL A 25 -3.57 -4.54 -3.20
N SER A 26 -2.93 -4.91 -4.30
CA SER A 26 -1.59 -5.49 -4.31
C SER A 26 -0.51 -4.46 -4.67
N SER A 27 0.62 -4.55 -4.00
CA SER A 27 1.81 -3.74 -4.23
C SER A 27 3.06 -4.59 -3.98
N PRO A 28 4.18 -4.35 -4.69
CA PRO A 28 5.39 -5.12 -4.45
C PRO A 28 5.90 -4.93 -3.01
N SER A 29 6.43 -5.98 -2.40
CA SER A 29 6.87 -5.93 -1.01
C SER A 29 8.23 -5.23 -0.88
N SER A 30 8.38 -4.38 0.15
CA SER A 30 9.67 -3.82 0.56
C SER A 30 9.66 -3.51 2.06
N LYS A 31 10.83 -3.44 2.70
CA LYS A 31 10.93 -3.11 4.14
C LYS A 31 10.30 -1.75 4.45
N LEU A 32 10.58 -0.74 3.61
CA LEU A 32 10.03 0.61 3.75
C LEU A 32 8.50 0.61 3.65
N ARG A 33 7.94 -0.09 2.65
CA ARG A 33 6.49 -0.18 2.44
C ARG A 33 5.79 -0.87 3.61
N LYS A 34 6.40 -1.94 4.17
CA LYS A 34 5.87 -2.62 5.36
C LYS A 34 5.79 -1.67 6.57
N ASN A 35 6.84 -0.89 6.83
CA ASN A 35 6.84 0.07 7.94
C ASN A 35 5.73 1.12 7.79
N VAL A 36 5.51 1.60 6.57
CA VAL A 36 4.43 2.57 6.29
C VAL A 36 3.05 1.92 6.44
N LEU A 37 2.86 0.69 5.95
CA LEU A 37 1.61 -0.05 6.14
C LEU A 37 1.32 -0.34 7.61
N GLU A 38 2.34 -0.60 8.42
CA GLU A 38 2.20 -0.77 9.87
C GLU A 38 1.70 0.50 10.55
N VAL A 39 2.25 1.67 10.18
CA VAL A 39 1.75 2.96 10.67
C VAL A 39 0.31 3.20 10.21
N LEU A 40 0.00 2.95 8.94
CA LEU A 40 -1.37 3.10 8.41
C LEU A 40 -2.38 2.20 9.13
N LYS A 41 -1.95 0.98 9.53
CA LYS A 41 -2.76 0.06 10.33
C LYS A 41 -2.96 0.59 11.75
N ARG A 42 -1.88 1.04 12.39
CA ARG A 42 -1.91 1.59 13.76
C ARG A 42 -2.82 2.82 13.88
N GLU A 43 -2.77 3.71 12.89
CA GLU A 43 -3.63 4.90 12.83
C GLU A 43 -5.07 4.59 12.37
N GLY A 44 -5.36 3.34 11.98
CA GLY A 44 -6.70 2.90 11.59
C GLY A 44 -7.13 3.25 10.16
N PHE A 45 -6.20 3.68 9.29
CA PHE A 45 -6.48 3.94 7.88
C PHE A 45 -6.72 2.67 7.06
N ILE A 46 -6.06 1.57 7.44
CA ILE A 46 -6.25 0.26 6.82
C ILE A 46 -6.60 -0.77 7.89
N ARG A 47 -7.39 -1.78 7.52
CA ARG A 47 -7.78 -2.87 8.44
C ARG A 47 -6.62 -3.83 8.70
N ASP A 48 -6.04 -4.33 7.62
CA ASP A 48 -4.91 -5.24 7.70
C ASP A 48 -4.10 -5.25 6.40
N TYR A 49 -2.90 -5.83 6.45
CA TYR A 49 -2.09 -6.11 5.27
C TYR A 49 -1.37 -7.45 5.42
N SER A 50 -1.22 -8.17 4.31
CA SER A 50 -0.54 -9.46 4.25
C SER A 50 0.56 -9.45 3.20
N ASN A 51 1.65 -10.17 3.46
CA ASN A 51 2.66 -10.45 2.43
C ASN A 51 2.28 -11.75 1.72
N SER A 52 1.74 -11.65 0.51
CA SER A 52 1.89 -12.75 -0.44
C SER A 52 3.35 -12.72 -0.86
N GLN A 53 4.12 -13.77 -0.53
CA GLN A 53 5.43 -13.96 -1.14
C GLN A 53 5.29 -14.10 -2.65
#